data_AF-A0AA51YMZ6-F1
#
_entry.id   AF-A0AA51YMZ6-F1
#
_cell.length_a   1.000
_cell.length_b   1.000
_cell.length_c   1.000
_cell.angle_alpha   90.00
_cell.angle_beta   90.00
_cell.angle_gamma   90.00
#
_symmetry.space_group_name_H-M   'P 1'
#
loop_
_entity.id
_entity.type
_entity.pdbx_description
1 polymer ?
#
loop_
_entity_poly.entity_id
_entity_poly.type
_entity_poly.pdbx_seq_one_letter_code
_entity_poly.pdbx_strand_id
1 'polypeptide(L)'
;MKYLFDTNVLLKNPALLRDYSDSVVISPTVFDELDYRKRFPEHQENSQLSIKHINHYRIKILEKSNSNSKSSNDQKIVNEVLAYKIDQISIVSDDEGVHVLARNKNIRCISLAAFQKEMLDLTDVPNENDITFFKMVQEGKLKTATDYHTSHKINPNFIGEDNLTPLIHFVRKRDFEKVKYWSSLQSCDLDKYDKGKFPMPPFMHASQRGWLKGLRYLIEKGANPHLLSIGKNKGNSALLIAVWDGRYDIVEYLIENKNLKISINQVDGNGFTPMMKAAIKGQTKIAYYLAKHPGLDLLIRDRNSKSALDHAQENGHSEIEKIIKEYNHNDQ
;
A
#
# COMPACT_ATOMS: atom_id res chain seq x y z
N MET A 1 3.79 -19.22 -13.26
CA MET A 1 4.15 -18.16 -14.23
C MET A 1 5.54 -17.64 -13.92
N LYS A 2 6.40 -17.54 -14.93
CA LYS A 2 7.78 -17.05 -14.82
C LYS A 2 7.90 -15.73 -15.58
N TYR A 3 8.83 -14.87 -15.17
CA TYR A 3 9.06 -13.57 -15.79
C TYR A 3 10.47 -13.47 -16.32
N LEU A 4 10.61 -13.00 -17.55
CA LEU A 4 11.91 -12.63 -18.12
C LEU A 4 12.05 -11.12 -18.03
N PHE A 5 13.02 -10.66 -17.24
CA PHE A 5 13.30 -9.23 -17.15
C PHE A 5 14.28 -8.82 -18.25
N ASP A 6 13.87 -7.81 -19.01
CA ASP A 6 14.70 -7.17 -20.02
C ASP A 6 15.83 -6.34 -19.37
N THR A 7 16.90 -6.09 -20.13
CA THR A 7 18.08 -5.34 -19.67
C THR A 7 17.67 -3.97 -19.13
N ASN A 8 16.81 -3.24 -19.85
CA ASN A 8 16.37 -1.90 -19.45
C ASN A 8 15.62 -1.88 -18.11
N VAL A 9 14.91 -2.96 -17.78
CA VAL A 9 14.22 -3.10 -16.49
C VAL A 9 15.24 -3.28 -15.36
N LEU A 10 16.25 -4.11 -15.58
CA LEU A 10 17.29 -4.42 -14.60
C LEU A 10 18.26 -3.25 -14.37
N LEU A 11 18.54 -2.46 -15.42
CA LEU A 11 19.30 -1.23 -15.30
C LEU A 11 18.57 -0.16 -14.48
N LYS A 12 17.23 -0.16 -14.47
CA LYS A 12 16.42 0.74 -13.62
C LYS A 12 16.29 0.23 -12.19
N ASN A 13 16.07 -1.07 -12.01
CA ASN A 13 15.81 -1.65 -10.69
C ASN A 13 16.38 -3.07 -10.54
N PRO A 14 17.66 -3.21 -10.16
CA PRO A 14 18.30 -4.52 -9.96
C PRO A 14 17.74 -5.29 -8.74
N ALA A 15 17.03 -4.63 -7.82
CA ALA A 15 16.46 -5.27 -6.63
C ALA A 15 15.32 -6.24 -6.97
N LEU A 16 14.69 -6.10 -8.14
CA LEU A 16 13.65 -7.01 -8.62
C LEU A 16 14.14 -8.48 -8.68
N LEU A 17 15.43 -8.69 -8.95
CA LEU A 17 16.04 -10.02 -8.99
C LEU A 17 16.13 -10.68 -7.60
N ARG A 18 16.32 -9.89 -6.55
CA ARG A 18 16.25 -10.37 -5.17
C ARG A 18 14.80 -10.70 -4.81
N ASP A 19 13.91 -9.75 -5.05
CA ASP A 19 12.53 -9.79 -4.55
C ASP A 19 11.70 -10.90 -5.22
N TYR A 20 12.02 -11.23 -6.48
CA TYR A 20 11.29 -12.20 -7.31
C TYR A 20 12.15 -13.36 -7.80
N SER A 21 13.24 -13.69 -7.11
CA SER A 21 14.20 -14.74 -7.49
C SER A 21 13.56 -16.08 -7.88
N ASP A 22 12.51 -16.51 -7.18
CA ASP A 22 11.79 -17.76 -7.46
C ASP A 22 10.90 -17.70 -8.71
N SER A 23 10.57 -16.51 -9.20
CA SER A 23 9.64 -16.29 -10.33
C SER A 23 10.32 -15.72 -11.58
N VAL A 24 11.62 -15.42 -11.52
CA VAL A 24 12.35 -14.77 -12.60
C VAL A 24 13.28 -15.75 -13.32
N VAL A 25 13.45 -15.54 -14.61
CA VAL A 25 14.47 -16.16 -15.47
C VAL A 25 15.18 -15.08 -16.27
N ILE A 26 16.40 -15.37 -16.72
CA ILE A 26 17.22 -14.42 -17.49
C ILE A 26 17.60 -15.02 -18.83
N SER A 27 17.51 -14.22 -19.89
CA SER A 27 17.98 -14.61 -21.21
C SER A 27 19.51 -14.49 -21.29
N PRO A 28 20.22 -15.38 -22.00
CA PRO A 28 21.65 -15.20 -22.27
C PRO A 28 21.96 -13.83 -22.87
N THR A 29 21.11 -13.34 -23.76
CA THR A 29 21.26 -12.00 -24.36
C THR A 29 21.19 -10.89 -23.30
N VAL A 30 20.25 -10.94 -22.35
CA VAL A 30 20.16 -9.97 -21.25
C VAL A 30 21.41 -10.04 -20.36
N PHE A 31 21.88 -11.25 -20.04
CA PHE A 31 23.09 -11.42 -19.22
C PHE A 31 24.33 -10.85 -19.92
N ASP A 32 24.52 -11.16 -21.21
CA ASP A 32 25.61 -10.64 -22.04
C ASP A 32 25.55 -9.10 -22.13
N GLU A 33 24.35 -8.53 -22.26
CA GLU A 33 24.18 -7.08 -22.32
C GLU A 33 24.49 -6.40 -20.97
N LEU A 34 24.02 -6.94 -19.85
CA LEU A 34 24.42 -6.47 -18.53
C LEU A 34 25.93 -6.54 -18.34
N ASP A 35 26.58 -7.60 -18.84
CA ASP A 35 28.04 -7.75 -18.76
C ASP A 35 28.78 -6.63 -19.50
N TYR A 36 28.31 -6.32 -20.71
CA TYR A 36 28.81 -5.22 -21.53
C TYR A 36 28.56 -3.85 -20.87
N ARG A 37 27.36 -3.62 -20.32
CA ARG A 37 26.94 -2.33 -19.74
C ARG A 37 27.72 -1.94 -18.48
N LYS A 38 28.38 -2.89 -17.80
CA LYS A 38 29.31 -2.62 -16.68
C LYS A 38 30.47 -1.69 -17.03
N ARG A 39 30.78 -1.53 -18.33
CA ARG A 39 31.88 -0.68 -18.81
C ARG A 39 31.51 0.81 -18.89
N PHE A 40 30.23 1.14 -18.76
CA PHE A 40 29.72 2.51 -18.89
C PHE A 40 29.36 3.07 -17.50
N PRO A 41 29.91 4.22 -17.08
CA PRO A 41 29.72 4.77 -15.74
C PRO A 41 28.24 4.91 -15.32
N GLU A 42 27.38 5.33 -16.25
CA GLU A 42 25.94 5.53 -16.06
C GLU A 42 25.15 4.25 -15.72
N HIS A 43 25.69 3.07 -16.07
CA HIS A 43 25.04 1.78 -15.89
C HIS A 43 25.87 0.79 -15.07
N GLN A 44 27.09 1.18 -14.67
CA GLN A 44 28.08 0.29 -14.06
C GLN A 44 27.55 -0.37 -12.79
N GLU A 45 27.02 0.43 -11.86
CA GLU A 45 26.55 -0.05 -10.56
C GLU A 45 25.37 -1.03 -10.71
N ASN A 46 24.32 -0.63 -11.43
CA ASN A 46 23.12 -1.47 -11.58
C ASN A 46 23.38 -2.74 -12.41
N SER A 47 24.31 -2.69 -13.37
CA SER A 47 24.74 -3.87 -14.12
C SER A 47 25.51 -4.85 -13.24
N GLN A 48 26.45 -4.34 -12.43
CA GLN A 48 27.20 -5.16 -11.46
C GLN A 48 26.26 -5.79 -10.42
N LEU A 49 25.32 -5.01 -9.90
CA LEU A 49 24.37 -5.48 -8.90
C LEU A 49 23.40 -6.52 -9.47
N SER A 50 22.91 -6.34 -10.70
CA SER A 50 22.06 -7.31 -11.40
C SER A 50 22.77 -8.66 -11.54
N ILE A 51 24.01 -8.66 -12.05
CA ILE A 51 24.79 -9.90 -12.22
C ILE A 51 25.10 -10.54 -10.87
N LYS A 52 25.42 -9.74 -9.85
CA LYS A 52 25.61 -10.23 -8.48
C LYS A 52 24.35 -10.93 -7.97
N HIS A 53 23.16 -10.35 -8.18
CA HIS A 53 21.89 -10.95 -7.77
C HIS A 53 21.58 -12.23 -8.56
N ILE A 54 21.78 -12.24 -9.89
CA ILE A 54 21.59 -13.44 -10.72
C ILE A 54 22.38 -14.62 -10.16
N ASN A 55 23.67 -14.39 -9.84
CA ASN A 55 24.54 -15.43 -9.32
C ASN A 55 24.19 -15.81 -7.87
N HIS A 56 23.98 -14.83 -7.00
CA HIS A 56 23.72 -15.05 -5.57
C HIS A 56 22.42 -15.81 -5.33
N TYR A 57 21.34 -15.44 -6.02
CA TYR A 57 20.03 -16.09 -5.91
C TYR A 57 19.86 -17.27 -6.88
N ARG A 58 20.92 -17.66 -7.60
CA ARG A 58 20.92 -18.79 -8.55
C ARG A 58 19.78 -18.71 -9.57
N ILE A 59 19.53 -17.51 -10.09
CA ILE A 59 18.45 -17.26 -11.05
C ILE A 59 18.76 -18.02 -12.34
N LYS A 60 17.78 -18.74 -12.86
CA LYS A 60 17.96 -19.58 -14.05
C LYS A 60 18.20 -18.71 -15.28
N ILE A 61 19.33 -18.95 -15.96
CA ILE A 61 19.61 -18.42 -17.29
C ILE A 61 19.08 -19.41 -18.32
N LEU A 62 18.35 -18.92 -19.33
CA LEU A 62 17.76 -19.73 -20.40
C LEU A 62 18.84 -20.27 -21.35
N GLU A 63 18.48 -21.24 -22.19
CA GLU A 63 19.38 -21.73 -23.23
C GLU A 63 19.48 -20.73 -24.39
N LYS A 64 20.68 -20.58 -24.94
CA LYS A 64 20.93 -19.66 -26.05
C LYS A 64 20.23 -20.20 -27.31
N SER A 65 19.42 -19.36 -27.95
CA SER A 65 18.76 -19.74 -29.20
C SER A 65 19.76 -19.73 -30.36
N ASN A 66 19.53 -20.57 -31.38
CA ASN A 66 20.30 -20.58 -32.66
C ASN A 66 20.05 -19.32 -33.53
N SER A 67 19.74 -18.19 -32.91
CA SER A 67 19.47 -16.93 -33.58
C SER A 67 20.68 -16.43 -34.38
N ASN A 68 20.40 -15.86 -35.56
CA ASN A 68 21.43 -15.31 -36.45
C ASN A 68 22.19 -14.18 -35.74
N SER A 69 23.53 -14.14 -35.83
CA SER A 69 24.37 -13.17 -35.10
C SER A 69 24.03 -11.70 -35.42
N LYS A 70 23.44 -11.45 -36.60
CA LYS A 70 22.96 -10.13 -37.06
C LYS A 70 21.62 -9.67 -36.46
N SER A 71 20.95 -10.50 -35.66
CA SER A 71 19.67 -10.11 -35.05
C SER A 71 19.86 -9.08 -33.92
N SER A 72 18.89 -8.17 -33.76
CA SER A 72 18.86 -7.23 -32.63
C SER A 72 18.73 -7.96 -31.30
N ASN A 73 19.14 -7.33 -30.20
CA ASN A 73 19.01 -7.92 -28.87
C ASN A 73 17.54 -8.26 -28.55
N ASP A 74 16.60 -7.37 -28.88
CA ASP A 74 15.16 -7.59 -28.69
C ASP A 74 14.69 -8.88 -29.40
N GLN A 75 15.15 -9.09 -30.63
CA GLN A 75 14.80 -10.27 -31.41
C GLN A 75 15.39 -11.54 -30.81
N LYS A 76 16.62 -11.47 -30.27
CA LYS A 76 17.26 -12.59 -29.58
C LYS A 76 16.52 -12.96 -28.28
N ILE A 77 16.16 -11.96 -27.47
CA ILE A 77 15.41 -12.15 -26.22
C ILE A 77 14.09 -12.87 -26.49
N VAL A 78 13.30 -12.40 -27.46
CA VAL A 78 12.02 -13.03 -27.82
C VAL A 78 12.22 -14.46 -28.34
N ASN A 79 13.26 -14.72 -29.14
CA ASN A 79 13.54 -16.05 -29.68
C ASN A 79 14.03 -17.04 -28.59
N GLU A 80 14.80 -16.56 -27.61
CA GLU A 80 15.23 -17.35 -26.45
C GLU A 80 14.04 -17.76 -25.57
N VAL A 81 13.04 -16.87 -25.39
CA VAL A 81 11.79 -17.22 -24.71
C VAL A 81 11.02 -18.29 -25.46
N LEU A 82 10.89 -18.18 -26.79
CA LEU A 82 10.21 -19.20 -27.62
C LEU A 82 10.89 -20.57 -27.53
N ALA A 83 12.22 -20.59 -27.56
CA ALA A 83 13.00 -21.83 -27.48
C ALA A 83 12.77 -22.57 -26.16
N TYR A 84 12.42 -21.85 -25.10
CA TYR A 84 12.34 -22.38 -23.75
C TYR A 84 11.06 -23.18 -23.44
N LYS A 85 10.14 -23.39 -24.40
CA LYS A 85 9.00 -24.34 -24.33
C LYS A 85 8.26 -24.36 -22.97
N ILE A 86 7.96 -23.20 -22.40
CA ILE A 86 7.06 -23.08 -21.24
C ILE A 86 5.91 -22.15 -21.60
N ASP A 87 4.68 -22.64 -21.45
CA ASP A 87 3.43 -21.91 -21.75
C ASP A 87 3.15 -20.70 -20.83
N GLN A 88 4.08 -20.34 -19.95
CA GLN A 88 3.86 -19.39 -18.86
C GLN A 88 5.01 -18.39 -18.62
N ILE A 89 5.83 -18.07 -19.62
CA ILE A 89 6.79 -16.95 -19.51
C ILE A 89 6.17 -15.66 -20.03
N SER A 90 6.18 -14.62 -19.18
CA SER A 90 5.90 -13.25 -19.60
C SER A 90 7.19 -12.44 -19.65
N ILE A 91 7.41 -11.69 -20.73
CA ILE A 91 8.52 -10.74 -20.82
C ILE A 91 8.10 -9.46 -20.09
N VAL A 92 9.00 -8.90 -19.29
CA VAL A 92 8.83 -7.58 -18.67
C VAL A 92 9.82 -6.64 -19.33
N SER A 93 9.30 -5.70 -20.11
CA SER A 93 10.09 -4.70 -20.81
C SER A 93 9.28 -3.41 -20.94
N ASP A 94 9.96 -2.28 -20.82
CA ASP A 94 9.41 -0.97 -21.17
C ASP A 94 9.73 -0.59 -22.63
N ASP A 95 10.41 -1.47 -23.39
CA ASP A 95 10.79 -1.24 -24.79
C ASP A 95 9.67 -1.66 -25.75
N GLU A 96 9.14 -0.69 -26.51
CA GLU A 96 8.06 -0.91 -27.47
C GLU A 96 8.43 -1.92 -28.57
N GLY A 97 9.70 -1.98 -28.98
CA GLY A 97 10.19 -2.94 -29.96
C GLY A 97 10.03 -4.39 -29.47
N VAL A 98 10.32 -4.63 -28.19
CA VAL A 98 10.14 -5.94 -27.54
C VAL A 98 8.65 -6.32 -27.50
N HIS A 99 7.77 -5.36 -27.19
CA HIS A 99 6.31 -5.59 -27.19
C HIS A 99 5.78 -6.02 -28.55
N VAL A 100 6.19 -5.33 -29.62
CA VAL A 100 5.77 -5.66 -30.99
C VAL A 100 6.27 -7.05 -31.40
N LEU A 101 7.53 -7.36 -31.14
CA LEU A 101 8.12 -8.66 -31.47
C LEU A 101 7.48 -9.81 -30.68
N ALA A 102 7.25 -9.63 -29.39
CA ALA A 102 6.58 -10.61 -28.53
C ALA A 102 5.15 -10.89 -28.99
N ARG A 103 4.39 -9.83 -29.32
CA ARG A 103 3.01 -9.95 -29.82
C ARG A 103 2.92 -10.77 -31.11
N ASN A 104 3.83 -10.55 -32.06
CA ASN A 104 3.89 -11.30 -33.32
C ASN A 104 4.19 -12.79 -33.13
N LYS A 105 4.64 -13.18 -31.93
CA LYS A 105 5.00 -14.55 -31.55
C LYS A 105 4.07 -15.13 -30.47
N ASN A 106 2.96 -14.46 -30.17
CA ASN A 106 2.02 -14.83 -29.10
C ASN A 106 2.66 -14.96 -27.71
N ILE A 107 3.73 -14.20 -27.44
CA ILE A 107 4.34 -14.11 -26.11
C ILE A 107 3.72 -12.92 -25.38
N ARG A 108 3.33 -13.14 -24.13
CA ARG A 108 2.89 -12.06 -23.25
C ARG A 108 4.07 -11.16 -22.89
N CYS A 109 3.95 -9.87 -23.20
CA CYS A 109 4.90 -8.84 -22.79
C CYS A 109 4.15 -7.76 -22.01
N ILE A 110 4.69 -7.34 -20.86
CA ILE A 110 4.10 -6.34 -19.97
C ILE A 110 5.14 -5.30 -19.57
N SER A 111 4.72 -4.07 -19.28
CA SER A 111 5.62 -3.04 -18.77
C SER A 111 6.05 -3.34 -17.34
N LEU A 112 7.12 -2.68 -16.86
CA LEU A 112 7.53 -2.80 -15.46
C LEU A 112 6.41 -2.37 -14.51
N ALA A 113 5.65 -1.32 -14.85
CA ALA A 113 4.52 -0.87 -14.05
C ALA A 113 3.38 -1.90 -14.00
N ALA A 114 3.07 -2.56 -15.12
CA ALA A 114 2.08 -3.62 -15.17
C ALA A 114 2.54 -4.86 -14.38
N PHE A 115 3.82 -5.24 -14.51
CA PHE A 115 4.43 -6.30 -13.70
C PHE A 115 4.34 -6.00 -12.21
N GLN A 116 4.71 -4.79 -11.78
CA GLN A 116 4.62 -4.38 -10.38
C GLN A 116 3.19 -4.45 -9.85
N LYS A 117 2.20 -4.04 -10.67
CA LYS A 117 0.79 -4.16 -10.33
C LYS A 117 0.35 -5.63 -10.21
N GLU A 118 0.73 -6.48 -11.15
CA GLU A 118 0.44 -7.91 -11.10
C GLU A 118 1.08 -8.61 -9.90
N MET A 119 2.32 -8.26 -9.57
CA MET A 119 3.00 -8.77 -8.38
C MET A 119 2.35 -8.28 -7.09
N LEU A 120 1.90 -7.03 -7.04
CA LEU A 120 1.13 -6.50 -5.93
C LEU A 120 -0.17 -7.30 -5.75
N ASP A 121 -0.86 -7.62 -6.84
CA ASP A 121 -2.09 -8.42 -6.82
C ASP A 121 -1.83 -9.91 -6.47
N LEU A 122 -0.71 -10.50 -6.88
CA LEU A 122 -0.33 -11.87 -6.56
C LEU A 122 0.18 -12.03 -5.11
N THR A 123 0.87 -11.02 -4.57
CA THR A 123 1.31 -10.99 -3.16
C THR A 123 0.17 -10.67 -2.19
N ASP A 124 -1.00 -10.29 -2.70
CA ASP A 124 -2.20 -10.16 -1.87
C ASP A 124 -2.94 -11.48 -1.68
N VAL A 125 -2.67 -12.53 -2.46
CA VAL A 125 -3.36 -13.82 -2.30
C VAL A 125 -2.60 -14.70 -1.30
N PRO A 126 -3.23 -15.15 -0.19
CA PRO A 126 -2.56 -16.03 0.76
C PRO A 126 -2.34 -17.42 0.17
N ASN A 127 -1.19 -18.02 0.44
CA ASN A 127 -0.96 -19.46 0.22
C ASN A 127 -1.41 -20.29 1.43
N GLU A 128 -1.31 -21.63 1.35
CA GLU A 128 -1.72 -22.54 2.44
C GLU A 128 -0.97 -22.29 3.76
N ASN A 129 0.31 -21.93 3.70
CA ASN A 129 1.09 -21.60 4.90
C ASN A 129 0.60 -20.31 5.55
N ASP A 130 0.28 -19.29 4.74
CA ASP A 130 -0.24 -18.01 5.23
C ASP A 130 -1.59 -18.22 5.95
N ILE A 131 -2.48 -19.02 5.36
CA ILE A 131 -3.79 -19.36 5.94
C ILE A 131 -3.62 -20.15 7.24
N THR A 132 -2.76 -21.17 7.22
CA THR A 132 -2.49 -22.04 8.37
C THR A 132 -1.92 -21.23 9.54
N PHE A 133 -0.90 -20.41 9.27
CA PHE A 133 -0.28 -19.54 10.25
C PHE A 133 -1.29 -18.52 10.81
N PHE A 134 -2.07 -17.87 9.95
CA PHE A 134 -3.10 -16.93 10.37
C PHE A 134 -4.14 -17.59 11.29
N LYS A 135 -4.60 -18.81 10.95
CA LYS A 135 -5.55 -19.56 11.77
C LYS A 135 -4.97 -19.92 13.15
N MET A 136 -3.70 -20.34 13.22
CA MET A 136 -3.03 -20.58 14.51
C MET A 136 -3.03 -19.32 15.39
N VAL A 137 -2.75 -18.16 14.81
CA VAL A 137 -2.78 -16.88 15.54
C VAL A 137 -4.21 -16.53 15.95
N GLN A 138 -5.21 -16.69 15.08
CA GLN A 138 -6.62 -16.44 15.40
C GLN A 138 -7.11 -17.29 16.58
N GLU A 139 -6.67 -18.55 16.65
CA GLU A 139 -6.99 -19.48 17.74
C GLU A 139 -6.19 -19.21 19.03
N GLY A 140 -5.28 -18.22 19.02
CA GLY A 140 -4.45 -17.87 20.17
C GLY A 140 -3.26 -18.79 20.41
N LYS A 141 -2.93 -19.68 19.46
CA LYS A 141 -1.79 -20.62 19.54
C LYS A 141 -0.48 -19.93 19.17
N LEU A 142 -0.14 -18.82 19.83
CA LEU A 142 0.96 -17.93 19.42
C LEU A 142 2.33 -18.60 19.46
N LYS A 143 2.59 -19.48 20.43
CA LYS A 143 3.84 -20.25 20.49
C LYS A 143 4.00 -21.19 19.30
N THR A 144 2.96 -21.99 19.01
CA THR A 144 2.94 -22.88 17.84
C THR A 144 3.05 -22.09 16.54
N ALA A 145 2.41 -20.93 16.43
CA ALA A 145 2.54 -20.06 15.28
C ALA A 145 3.99 -19.56 15.12
N THR A 146 4.65 -19.17 16.22
CA THR A 146 6.04 -18.72 16.20
C THR A 146 6.96 -19.83 15.69
N ASP A 147 6.80 -21.06 16.20
CA ASP A 147 7.57 -22.22 15.76
C ASP A 147 7.31 -22.51 14.26
N TYR A 148 6.06 -22.42 13.80
CA TYR A 148 5.68 -22.59 12.39
C TYR A 148 6.37 -21.57 11.48
N HIS A 149 6.44 -20.31 11.90
CA HIS A 149 7.06 -19.22 11.14
C HIS A 149 8.56 -19.40 10.94
N THR A 150 9.25 -20.12 11.85
CA THR A 150 10.69 -20.38 11.69
C THR A 150 11.02 -21.32 10.52
N SER A 151 10.07 -22.16 10.14
CA SER A 151 10.24 -23.20 9.11
C SER A 151 9.50 -22.88 7.81
N HIS A 152 8.61 -21.89 7.82
CA HIS A 152 7.78 -21.54 6.67
C HIS A 152 7.83 -20.05 6.38
N LYS A 153 8.03 -19.70 5.10
CA LYS A 153 7.91 -18.31 4.64
C LYS A 153 6.44 -17.88 4.71
N ILE A 154 6.16 -16.88 5.53
CA ILE A 154 4.83 -16.30 5.69
C ILE A 154 4.82 -14.88 5.12
N ASN A 155 3.78 -14.56 4.37
CA ASN A 155 3.43 -13.20 4.00
C ASN A 155 2.47 -12.61 5.05
N PRO A 156 2.87 -11.66 5.90
CA PRO A 156 1.96 -11.08 6.89
C PRO A 156 0.96 -10.06 6.29
N ASN A 157 1.09 -9.72 5.00
CA ASN A 157 0.40 -8.61 4.34
C ASN A 157 -0.61 -9.06 3.28
N PHE A 158 -0.91 -10.36 3.20
CA PHE A 158 -1.93 -10.87 2.28
C PHE A 158 -3.30 -10.24 2.56
N ILE A 159 -4.22 -10.38 1.62
CA ILE A 159 -5.62 -9.97 1.71
C ILE A 159 -6.47 -11.24 1.85
N GLY A 160 -7.17 -11.35 2.98
CA GLY A 160 -8.10 -12.44 3.24
C GLY A 160 -9.38 -12.34 2.41
N GLU A 161 -10.23 -13.36 2.50
CA GLU A 161 -11.54 -13.38 1.82
C GLU A 161 -12.47 -12.24 2.27
N ASP A 162 -12.25 -11.69 3.46
CA ASP A 162 -12.95 -10.51 3.99
C ASP A 162 -12.43 -9.18 3.41
N ASN A 163 -11.52 -9.25 2.43
CA ASN A 163 -10.77 -8.15 1.84
C ASN A 163 -9.84 -7.40 2.81
N LEU A 164 -9.57 -7.95 4.00
CA LEU A 164 -8.70 -7.31 4.99
C LEU A 164 -7.30 -7.91 4.96
N THR A 165 -6.31 -7.12 5.36
CA THR A 165 -5.05 -7.71 5.81
C THR A 165 -5.26 -8.39 7.18
N PRO A 166 -4.46 -9.41 7.53
CA PRO A 166 -4.49 -10.01 8.87
C PRO A 166 -4.37 -8.99 10.01
N LEU A 167 -3.50 -7.98 9.85
CA LEU A 167 -3.36 -6.92 10.84
C LEU A 167 -4.67 -6.13 10.99
N ILE A 168 -5.29 -5.74 9.88
CA ILE A 168 -6.60 -5.05 9.89
C ILE A 168 -7.67 -5.93 10.52
N HIS A 169 -7.67 -7.25 10.26
CA HIS A 169 -8.60 -8.19 10.87
C HIS A 169 -8.52 -8.16 12.40
N PHE A 170 -7.32 -8.24 12.97
CA PHE A 170 -7.13 -8.16 14.43
C PHE A 170 -7.48 -6.76 14.99
N VAL A 171 -7.16 -5.69 14.25
CA VAL A 171 -7.52 -4.33 14.63
C VAL A 171 -9.04 -4.14 14.71
N ARG A 172 -9.81 -4.64 13.74
CA ARG A 172 -11.27 -4.51 13.73
C ARG A 172 -11.94 -5.26 14.87
N LYS A 173 -11.33 -6.38 15.30
CA LYS A 173 -11.71 -7.14 16.50
C LYS A 173 -11.20 -6.52 17.81
N ARG A 174 -10.37 -5.47 17.75
CA ARG A 174 -9.70 -4.81 18.89
C ARG A 174 -8.87 -5.79 19.73
N ASP A 175 -8.30 -6.80 19.08
CA ASP A 175 -7.52 -7.85 19.73
C ASP A 175 -6.07 -7.38 19.95
N PHE A 176 -5.81 -6.75 21.09
CA PHE A 176 -4.53 -6.09 21.34
C PHE A 176 -3.34 -7.07 21.38
N GLU A 177 -3.56 -8.30 21.87
CA GLU A 177 -2.51 -9.31 21.94
C GLU A 177 -2.10 -9.73 20.53
N LYS A 178 -3.08 -10.06 19.67
CA LYS A 178 -2.81 -10.49 18.30
C LYS A 178 -2.30 -9.35 17.43
N VAL A 179 -2.73 -8.10 17.66
CA VAL A 179 -2.13 -6.94 16.99
C VAL A 179 -0.66 -6.78 17.36
N LYS A 180 -0.30 -6.89 18.65
CA LYS A 180 1.11 -6.84 19.07
C LYS A 180 1.93 -7.94 18.42
N TYR A 181 1.44 -9.18 18.51
CA TYR A 181 2.09 -10.34 17.92
C TYR A 181 2.30 -10.17 16.40
N TRP A 182 1.23 -9.89 15.65
CA TRP A 182 1.30 -9.78 14.20
C TRP A 182 2.18 -8.61 13.74
N SER A 183 2.09 -7.45 14.42
CA SER A 183 2.93 -6.28 14.13
C SER A 183 4.42 -6.49 14.41
N SER A 184 4.79 -7.53 15.16
CA SER A 184 6.18 -7.85 15.48
C SER A 184 6.89 -8.67 14.40
N LEU A 185 6.13 -9.19 13.41
CA LEU A 185 6.69 -9.91 12.27
C LEU A 185 7.52 -8.95 11.41
N GLN A 186 8.75 -9.33 11.09
CA GLN A 186 9.75 -8.45 10.43
C GLN A 186 9.26 -7.84 9.12
N SER A 187 8.43 -8.55 8.35
CA SER A 187 7.88 -8.11 7.07
C SER A 187 6.47 -7.53 7.16
N CYS A 188 5.93 -7.30 8.37
CA CYS A 188 4.60 -6.72 8.53
C CYS A 188 4.59 -5.26 8.10
N ASP A 189 3.74 -4.93 7.13
CA ASP A 189 3.48 -3.58 6.68
C ASP A 189 2.31 -2.99 7.50
N LEU A 190 2.62 -2.01 8.35
CA LEU A 190 1.64 -1.34 9.21
C LEU A 190 0.71 -0.40 8.44
N ASP A 191 1.04 -0.09 7.19
CA ASP A 191 0.40 0.89 6.33
C ASP A 191 -0.30 0.24 5.12
N LYS A 192 -0.26 -1.10 5.02
CA LYS A 192 -0.93 -1.85 3.95
C LYS A 192 -2.44 -1.64 3.98
N TYR A 193 -2.99 -1.23 2.84
CA TYR A 193 -4.43 -0.98 2.67
C TYR A 193 -5.18 -2.31 2.51
N ASP A 194 -6.41 -2.35 3.02
CA ASP A 194 -7.38 -3.39 2.65
C ASP A 194 -7.87 -3.23 1.19
N LYS A 195 -8.58 -4.24 0.67
CA LYS A 195 -9.27 -4.20 -0.65
C LYS A 195 -10.80 -4.04 -0.51
N GLY A 196 -11.26 -3.56 0.65
CA GLY A 196 -12.66 -3.32 0.93
C GLY A 196 -13.25 -2.13 0.16
N LYS A 197 -14.51 -1.81 0.45
CA LYS A 197 -15.23 -0.70 -0.21
C LYS A 197 -14.55 0.67 -0.01
N PHE A 198 -13.89 0.85 1.13
CA PHE A 198 -13.18 2.06 1.50
C PHE A 198 -11.76 1.69 1.93
N PRO A 199 -10.85 1.42 0.98
CA PRO A 199 -9.51 0.97 1.30
C PRO A 199 -8.79 1.93 2.24
N MET A 200 -8.34 1.41 3.38
CA MET A 200 -7.60 2.18 4.38
C MET A 200 -6.62 1.30 5.18
N PRO A 201 -5.56 1.88 5.74
CA PRO A 201 -4.57 1.15 6.55
C PRO A 201 -5.10 0.77 7.95
N PRO A 202 -4.42 -0.15 8.66
CA PRO A 202 -4.76 -0.60 10.01
C PRO A 202 -5.14 0.50 11.00
N PHE A 203 -4.33 1.56 11.13
CA PHE A 203 -4.60 2.60 12.13
C PHE A 203 -5.93 3.35 11.87
N MET A 204 -6.33 3.50 10.61
CA MET A 204 -7.62 4.10 10.26
C MET A 204 -8.81 3.20 10.65
N HIS A 205 -8.66 1.88 10.57
CA HIS A 205 -9.64 0.95 11.15
C HIS A 205 -9.70 1.10 12.67
N ALA A 206 -8.58 1.28 13.36
CA ALA A 206 -8.58 1.55 14.80
C ALA A 206 -9.33 2.86 15.11
N SER A 207 -9.16 3.89 14.28
CA SER A 207 -9.93 5.15 14.35
C SER A 207 -11.43 4.92 14.17
N GLN A 208 -11.86 4.31 13.06
CA GLN A 208 -13.27 3.98 12.79
C GLN A 208 -13.91 3.20 13.94
N ARG A 209 -13.17 2.23 14.46
CA ARG A 209 -13.61 1.35 15.53
C ARG A 209 -13.51 2.01 16.90
N GLY A 210 -13.08 3.26 17.06
CA GLY A 210 -12.98 3.90 18.39
C GLY A 210 -12.03 3.16 19.33
N TRP A 211 -10.96 2.57 18.78
CA TRP A 211 -9.99 1.80 19.54
C TRP A 211 -8.70 2.60 19.74
N LEU A 212 -8.78 3.61 20.61
CA LEU A 212 -7.69 4.53 20.86
C LEU A 212 -6.40 3.83 21.31
N LYS A 213 -6.50 2.78 22.13
CA LYS A 213 -5.33 1.97 22.55
C LYS A 213 -4.59 1.36 21.36
N GLY A 214 -5.32 0.81 20.38
CA GLY A 214 -4.71 0.22 19.18
C GLY A 214 -4.18 1.27 18.21
N LEU A 215 -4.90 2.39 18.05
CA LEU A 215 -4.45 3.52 17.25
C LEU A 215 -3.09 4.04 17.72
N ARG A 216 -2.96 4.33 19.02
CA ARG A 216 -1.71 4.77 19.65
C ARG A 216 -0.58 3.79 19.39
N TYR A 217 -0.82 2.52 19.71
CA TYR A 217 0.18 1.47 19.53
C TYR A 217 0.69 1.35 18.10
N LEU A 218 -0.20 1.39 17.10
CA LEU A 218 0.21 1.30 15.69
C LEU A 218 1.06 2.49 15.27
N ILE A 219 0.68 3.71 15.67
CA ILE A 219 1.44 4.94 15.40
C ILE A 219 2.81 4.90 16.10
N GLU A 220 2.86 4.48 17.37
CA GLU A 220 4.12 4.30 18.12
C GLU A 220 5.04 3.25 17.49
N LYS A 221 4.47 2.26 16.77
CA LYS A 221 5.22 1.26 16.01
C LYS A 221 5.65 1.71 14.61
N GLY A 222 5.31 2.93 14.22
CA GLY A 222 5.75 3.54 12.97
C GLY A 222 4.71 3.53 11.85
N ALA A 223 3.44 3.20 12.12
CA ALA A 223 2.38 3.42 11.13
C ALA A 223 2.27 4.92 10.81
N ASN A 224 2.16 5.26 9.53
CA ASN A 224 2.13 6.65 9.09
C ASN A 224 0.73 7.27 9.33
N PRO A 225 0.58 8.20 10.29
CA PRO A 225 -0.73 8.76 10.63
C PRO A 225 -1.29 9.72 9.57
N HIS A 226 -0.49 10.10 8.56
CA HIS A 226 -0.88 11.03 7.49
C HIS A 226 -1.47 10.33 6.26
N LEU A 227 -1.52 8.99 6.26
CA LEU A 227 -2.17 8.25 5.18
C LEU A 227 -3.66 8.57 5.12
N LEU A 228 -4.19 8.52 3.89
CA LEU A 228 -5.57 8.87 3.59
C LEU A 228 -6.25 7.69 2.89
N SER A 229 -7.54 7.48 3.15
CA SER A 229 -8.31 6.48 2.43
C SER A 229 -8.24 6.72 0.92
N ILE A 230 -8.32 5.65 0.15
CA ILE A 230 -8.39 5.70 -1.32
C ILE A 230 -9.74 5.18 -1.81
N GLY A 231 -9.90 5.06 -3.13
CA GLY A 231 -11.13 4.59 -3.75
C GLY A 231 -12.27 5.62 -3.73
N LYS A 232 -13.52 5.16 -3.56
CA LYS A 232 -14.72 6.00 -3.74
C LYS A 232 -14.82 7.17 -2.75
N ASN A 233 -14.35 6.98 -1.53
CA ASN A 233 -14.29 8.03 -0.49
C ASN A 233 -12.85 8.46 -0.24
N LYS A 234 -12.12 8.78 -1.33
CA LYS A 234 -10.70 9.17 -1.27
C LYS A 234 -10.50 10.36 -0.33
N GLY A 235 -9.35 10.39 0.35
CA GLY A 235 -8.86 11.54 1.08
C GLY A 235 -9.32 11.63 2.53
N ASN A 236 -10.09 10.68 3.06
CA ASN A 236 -10.41 10.72 4.49
C ASN A 236 -9.15 10.40 5.30
N SER A 237 -8.84 11.23 6.29
CA SER A 237 -7.82 10.97 7.30
C SER A 237 -8.41 10.22 8.49
N ALA A 238 -7.56 9.72 9.39
CA ALA A 238 -8.03 9.14 10.65
C ALA A 238 -8.86 10.12 11.50
N LEU A 239 -8.53 11.42 11.47
CA LEU A 239 -9.30 12.46 12.17
C LEU A 239 -10.71 12.60 11.58
N LEU A 240 -10.82 12.68 10.26
CA LEU A 240 -12.11 12.79 9.57
C LEU A 240 -13.02 11.58 9.85
N ILE A 241 -12.45 10.38 9.89
CA ILE A 241 -13.16 9.15 10.28
C ILE A 241 -13.61 9.22 11.74
N ALA A 242 -12.71 9.59 12.66
CA ALA A 242 -13.02 9.70 14.08
C ALA A 242 -14.17 10.66 14.34
N VAL A 243 -14.17 11.82 13.67
CA VAL A 243 -15.25 12.80 13.79
C VAL A 243 -16.56 12.25 13.26
N TRP A 244 -16.56 11.66 12.05
CA TRP A 244 -17.77 11.10 11.45
C TRP A 244 -18.42 10.03 12.33
N ASP A 245 -17.60 9.17 12.96
CA ASP A 245 -18.03 8.06 13.82
C ASP A 245 -18.19 8.45 15.30
N GLY A 246 -17.99 9.72 15.66
CA GLY A 246 -18.18 10.21 17.04
C GLY A 246 -17.14 9.75 18.05
N ARG A 247 -15.91 9.47 17.62
CA ARG A 247 -14.80 8.96 18.46
C ARG A 247 -14.03 10.09 19.11
N TYR A 248 -14.67 10.73 20.10
CA TYR A 248 -14.12 11.91 20.78
C TYR A 248 -12.69 11.71 21.31
N ASP A 249 -12.43 10.58 21.96
CA ASP A 249 -11.14 10.22 22.55
C ASP A 249 -10.00 10.11 21.51
N ILE A 250 -10.34 9.68 20.29
CA ILE A 250 -9.42 9.65 19.15
C ILE A 250 -9.24 11.03 18.54
N VAL A 251 -10.29 11.83 18.43
CA VAL A 251 -10.21 13.22 17.96
C VAL A 251 -9.27 14.02 18.86
N GLU A 252 -9.45 13.92 20.17
CA GLU A 252 -8.61 14.57 21.18
C GLU A 252 -7.15 14.13 21.02
N TYR A 253 -6.86 12.83 21.03
CA TYR A 253 -5.50 12.32 20.86
C TYR A 253 -4.81 12.77 19.56
N LEU A 254 -5.51 12.73 18.42
CA LEU A 254 -4.92 13.08 17.12
C LEU A 254 -4.60 14.58 17.02
N ILE A 255 -5.37 15.44 17.69
CA ILE A 255 -5.17 16.90 17.68
C ILE A 255 -4.15 17.33 18.75
N GLU A 256 -4.21 16.77 19.95
CA GLU A 256 -3.32 17.17 21.05
C GLU A 256 -1.89 16.64 20.90
N ASN A 257 -1.72 15.50 20.21
CA ASN A 257 -0.39 14.95 19.98
C ASN A 257 0.36 15.75 18.92
N LYS A 258 1.06 16.80 19.36
CA LYS A 258 1.85 17.72 18.53
C LYS A 258 2.88 17.03 17.64
N ASN A 259 3.36 15.84 18.03
CA ASN A 259 4.32 15.09 17.22
C ASN A 259 3.70 14.54 15.93
N LEU A 260 2.38 14.33 15.91
CA LEU A 260 1.67 13.84 14.73
C LEU A 260 1.41 14.93 13.69
N LYS A 261 1.48 16.21 14.06
CA LYS A 261 1.26 17.36 13.14
C LYS A 261 0.00 17.20 12.26
N ILE A 262 -1.07 16.64 12.82
CA ILE A 262 -2.34 16.45 12.10
C ILE A 262 -3.04 17.81 12.00
N SER A 263 -3.41 18.19 10.77
CA SER A 263 -4.17 19.42 10.55
C SER A 263 -5.62 19.23 10.97
N ILE A 264 -6.09 20.13 11.84
CA ILE A 264 -7.51 20.20 12.24
C ILE A 264 -8.43 20.61 11.07
N ASN A 265 -7.87 21.19 10.01
CA ASN A 265 -8.60 21.66 8.83
C ASN A 265 -8.45 20.73 7.61
N GLN A 266 -7.85 19.55 7.78
CA GLN A 266 -7.63 18.63 6.66
C GLN A 266 -8.95 18.23 5.99
N VAL A 267 -9.02 18.35 4.67
CA VAL A 267 -10.20 18.01 3.88
C VAL A 267 -10.10 16.63 3.24
N ASP A 268 -11.24 15.94 3.08
CA ASP A 268 -11.31 14.76 2.23
C ASP A 268 -11.44 15.12 0.74
N GLY A 269 -11.58 14.10 -0.11
CA GLY A 269 -11.77 14.26 -1.54
C GLY A 269 -13.05 14.98 -1.94
N ASN A 270 -13.99 15.27 -1.03
CA ASN A 270 -15.16 16.11 -1.30
C ASN A 270 -15.01 17.54 -0.74
N GLY A 271 -13.87 17.86 -0.13
CA GLY A 271 -13.63 19.15 0.52
C GLY A 271 -14.15 19.22 1.95
N PHE A 272 -14.60 18.11 2.55
CA PHE A 272 -15.15 18.15 3.90
C PHE A 272 -14.06 18.25 4.97
N THR A 273 -14.11 19.30 5.79
CA THR A 273 -13.30 19.43 7.01
C THR A 273 -13.86 18.59 8.17
N PRO A 274 -13.09 18.41 9.27
CA PRO A 274 -13.61 17.79 10.48
C PRO A 274 -14.83 18.52 11.04
N MET A 275 -14.83 19.86 11.08
CA MET A 275 -15.97 20.63 11.57
C MET A 275 -17.22 20.45 10.71
N MET A 276 -17.07 20.37 9.38
CA MET A 276 -18.19 20.03 8.48
C MET A 276 -18.74 18.63 8.77
N LYS A 277 -17.88 17.62 8.96
CA LYS A 277 -18.34 16.26 9.30
C LYS A 277 -19.06 16.22 10.65
N ALA A 278 -18.57 16.97 11.64
CA ALA A 278 -19.23 17.11 12.95
C ALA A 278 -20.61 17.76 12.79
N ALA A 279 -20.71 18.81 11.99
CA ALA A 279 -21.96 19.49 11.66
C ALA A 279 -22.96 18.57 10.95
N ILE A 280 -22.55 17.84 9.90
CA ILE A 280 -23.41 16.89 9.18
C ILE A 280 -23.96 15.81 10.13
N LYS A 281 -23.11 15.30 11.04
CA LYS A 281 -23.43 14.16 11.92
C LYS A 281 -24.07 14.56 13.25
N GLY A 282 -24.19 15.85 13.57
CA GLY A 282 -24.72 16.30 14.86
C GLY A 282 -23.81 16.00 16.04
N GLN A 283 -22.49 15.97 15.84
CA GLN A 283 -21.51 15.59 16.88
C GLN A 283 -21.17 16.79 17.77
N THR A 284 -22.13 17.30 18.56
CA THR A 284 -22.02 18.55 19.34
C THR A 284 -20.76 18.61 20.22
N LYS A 285 -20.44 17.53 20.94
CA LYS A 285 -19.25 17.49 21.81
C LYS A 285 -17.95 17.65 21.02
N ILE A 286 -17.86 17.02 19.85
CA ILE A 286 -16.69 17.13 18.97
C ILE A 286 -16.64 18.52 18.33
N ALA A 287 -17.77 19.04 17.86
CA ALA A 287 -17.84 20.39 17.29
C ALA A 287 -17.37 21.45 18.29
N TYR A 288 -17.82 21.36 19.55
CA TYR A 288 -17.36 22.25 20.62
C TYR A 288 -15.86 22.15 20.87
N TYR A 289 -15.31 20.93 20.89
CA TYR A 289 -13.87 20.73 21.05
C TYR A 289 -13.07 21.30 19.88
N LEU A 290 -13.51 21.06 18.64
CA LEU A 290 -12.88 21.60 17.44
C LEU A 290 -12.90 23.14 17.44
N ALA A 291 -14.04 23.75 17.79
CA ALA A 291 -14.23 25.21 17.82
C ALA A 291 -13.24 25.92 18.74
N LYS A 292 -12.85 25.29 19.85
CA LYS A 292 -11.86 25.84 20.79
C LYS A 292 -10.43 25.85 20.28
N HIS A 293 -10.13 25.11 19.22
CA HIS A 293 -8.77 25.00 18.74
C HIS A 293 -8.40 26.24 17.90
N PRO A 294 -7.32 26.97 18.25
CA PRO A 294 -7.02 28.28 17.65
C PRO A 294 -6.66 28.22 16.16
N GLY A 295 -6.29 27.05 15.66
CA GLY A 295 -6.02 26.83 14.23
C GLY A 295 -7.24 26.42 13.40
N LEU A 296 -8.45 26.37 13.96
CA LEU A 296 -9.64 25.99 13.20
C LEU A 296 -10.03 27.08 12.20
N ASP A 297 -10.23 26.71 10.94
CA ASP A 297 -10.73 27.61 9.90
C ASP A 297 -12.19 27.23 9.55
N LEU A 298 -13.12 28.09 9.96
CA LEU A 298 -14.56 27.95 9.71
C LEU A 298 -14.98 28.46 8.32
N LEU A 299 -14.09 29.13 7.58
CA LEU A 299 -14.37 29.72 6.28
C LEU A 299 -14.17 28.73 5.13
N ILE A 300 -13.52 27.59 5.37
CA ILE A 300 -13.36 26.53 4.38
C ILE A 300 -14.73 26.10 3.86
N ARG A 301 -14.82 25.88 2.55
CA ARG A 301 -16.02 25.40 1.86
C ARG A 301 -15.74 24.08 1.14
N ASP A 302 -16.72 23.19 1.16
CA ASP A 302 -16.66 21.93 0.41
C ASP A 302 -16.83 22.17 -1.10
N ARG A 303 -16.86 21.09 -1.89
CA ARG A 303 -17.05 21.16 -3.34
C ARG A 303 -18.41 21.69 -3.80
N ASN A 304 -19.40 21.74 -2.91
CA ASN A 304 -20.70 22.34 -3.15
C ASN A 304 -20.78 23.78 -2.63
N SER A 305 -19.62 24.38 -2.32
CA SER A 305 -19.50 25.71 -1.72
C SER A 305 -20.15 25.84 -0.34
N LYS A 306 -20.39 24.74 0.38
CA LYS A 306 -21.00 24.74 1.72
C LYS A 306 -19.94 24.78 2.82
N SER A 307 -20.16 25.64 3.80
CA SER A 307 -19.39 25.75 5.03
C SER A 307 -19.91 24.79 6.11
N ALA A 308 -19.21 24.68 7.24
CA ALA A 308 -19.70 23.90 8.38
C ALA A 308 -21.03 24.46 8.94
N LEU A 309 -21.24 25.78 8.87
CA LEU A 309 -22.49 26.42 9.30
C LEU A 309 -23.66 26.00 8.41
N ASP A 310 -23.45 26.02 7.09
CA ASP A 310 -24.47 25.62 6.11
C ASP A 310 -24.92 24.17 6.39
N HIS A 311 -23.98 23.26 6.61
CA HIS A 311 -24.29 21.86 6.98
C HIS A 311 -25.02 21.73 8.32
N ALA A 312 -24.66 22.52 9.34
CA ALA A 312 -25.34 22.50 10.63
C ALA A 312 -26.81 22.94 10.50
N GLN A 313 -27.06 23.99 9.72
CA GLN A 313 -28.40 24.54 9.49
C GLN A 313 -29.26 23.58 8.65
N GLU A 314 -28.73 23.06 7.55
CA GLU A 314 -29.45 22.13 6.66
C GLU A 314 -29.86 20.83 7.36
N ASN A 315 -29.06 20.36 8.32
CA ASN A 315 -29.33 19.14 9.07
C ASN A 315 -30.04 19.41 10.42
N GLY A 316 -30.37 20.67 10.75
CA GLY A 316 -31.12 21.04 11.96
C GLY A 316 -30.35 20.94 13.28
N HIS A 317 -29.01 20.99 13.24
CA HIS A 317 -28.16 20.86 14.44
C HIS A 317 -27.91 22.23 15.11
N SER A 318 -28.97 22.81 15.70
CA SER A 318 -28.96 24.17 16.24
C SER A 318 -27.88 24.44 17.30
N GLU A 319 -27.50 23.44 18.09
CA GLU A 319 -26.41 23.60 19.07
C GLU A 319 -25.05 23.76 18.39
N ILE A 320 -24.80 23.06 17.28
CA ILE A 320 -23.56 23.22 16.50
C ILE A 320 -23.56 24.57 15.78
N GLU A 321 -24.71 25.01 15.27
CA GLU A 321 -24.86 26.36 14.71
C GLU A 321 -24.49 27.44 15.73
N LYS A 322 -24.98 27.34 16.97
CA LYS A 322 -24.62 28.28 18.06
C LYS A 322 -23.11 28.26 18.32
N ILE A 323 -22.51 27.07 18.43
CA ILE A 323 -21.06 26.91 18.61
C ILE A 323 -20.29 27.58 17.47
N ILE A 324 -20.65 27.33 16.22
CA ILE A 324 -19.96 27.93 15.07
C ILE A 324 -20.08 29.45 15.10
N LYS A 325 -21.28 29.99 15.36
CA LYS A 325 -21.51 31.44 15.44
C LYS A 325 -20.70 32.09 16.57
N GLU A 326 -20.70 31.49 17.76
CA GLU A 326 -19.95 31.98 18.92
C GLU A 326 -18.44 32.12 18.63
N TYR A 327 -17.85 31.12 17.96
CA TYR A 327 -16.41 31.10 17.67
C TYR A 327 -16.03 31.82 16.36
N ASN A 328 -16.98 32.08 15.45
CA ASN A 328 -16.76 32.88 14.26
C ASN A 328 -16.68 34.39 14.53
N HIS A 329 -17.14 34.85 15.71
CA HIS A 329 -17.13 36.26 16.10
C HIS A 329 -15.87 36.69 16.88
N ASN A 330 -14.97 35.75 17.24
CA ASN A 330 -13.79 36.04 18.06
C ASN A 330 -12.54 36.45 17.26
N ASP A 331 -12.64 36.60 15.93
CA ASP A 331 -11.55 37.02 15.02
C ASP A 331 -11.85 38.37 14.29
N GLN A 332 -12.78 39.18 14.78
CA GLN A 332 -12.94 40.60 14.41
C GLN A 332 -12.47 41.50 15.55
#